data_AF-A0A383CMC0-F1
#
_entry.id   AF-A0A383CMC0-F1
#
_cell.length_a   1.000
_cell.length_b   1.000
_cell.length_c   1.000
_cell.angle_alpha   90.00
_cell.angle_beta   90.00
_cell.angle_gamma   90.00
#
_symmetry.space_group_name_H-M   'P 1'
#
loop_
_entity.id
_entity.type
_entity.pdbx_description
1 polymer ?
#
loop_
_entity_poly.entity_id
_entity_poly.type
_entity_poly.pdbx_seq_one_letter_code
_entity_poly.pdbx_strand_id
1 'polypeptide(L)'
;MAKNHQTPESFQRSDMEKKLNEFMTKKFSKIDSISKTNQRKYIKTISRKTVDNIERWLSLKIPTELRNSIFEYIKNENWHEILESFNDEISYDTSHIRAKMTSSLSSRHILSDLQKLSTSSFPNNVIQGTSTFNQITLLGIAVGIANHAKKSGYKIIVIGFDNRVQSKLFATIVSDLFLSYGFKTNIFNNLCSTPELAFSVKKLNADLGIMITASHNDKRFN
;
A
#
# COMPACT_ATOMS: atom_id res chain seq x y z
N MET A 1 12.68 26.43 7.60
CA MET A 1 11.42 27.10 7.22
C MET A 1 10.37 26.04 6.90
N ALA A 2 9.42 25.79 7.81
CA ALA A 2 8.32 24.87 7.56
C ALA A 2 7.26 25.60 6.74
N LYS A 3 7.01 25.17 5.49
CA LYS A 3 5.86 25.63 4.73
C LYS A 3 4.61 24.98 5.34
N ASN A 4 3.69 25.78 5.86
CA ASN A 4 2.33 25.34 6.13
C ASN A 4 1.75 24.79 4.82
N HIS A 5 1.59 23.48 4.72
CA HIS A 5 0.79 22.88 3.67
C HIS A 5 -0.67 23.10 4.05
N GLN A 6 -1.24 24.20 3.58
CA GLN A 6 -2.70 24.30 3.43
C GLN A 6 -3.17 23.04 2.69
N THR A 7 -4.16 22.35 3.25
CA THR A 7 -4.98 21.40 2.50
C THR A 7 -5.42 22.10 1.21
N PRO A 8 -5.08 21.57 0.01
CA PRO A 8 -5.51 22.18 -1.23
C PRO A 8 -7.03 22.34 -1.23
N GLU A 9 -7.51 23.45 -1.82
CA GLU A 9 -8.93 23.85 -1.90
C GLU A 9 -9.89 22.77 -2.48
N SER A 10 -9.38 21.64 -2.98
CA SER A 10 -10.12 20.58 -3.66
C SER A 10 -10.66 19.45 -2.78
N PHE A 11 -10.20 19.28 -1.54
CA PHE A 11 -10.74 18.22 -0.66
C PHE A 11 -11.83 18.76 0.26
N GLN A 12 -13.09 18.53 -0.08
CA GLN A 12 -14.22 18.76 0.81
C GLN A 12 -14.83 17.42 1.23
N ARG A 13 -14.68 17.10 2.53
CA ARG A 13 -15.12 15.83 3.11
C ARG A 13 -16.58 15.49 2.79
N SER A 14 -17.48 16.46 2.96
CA SER A 14 -18.92 16.29 2.73
C SER A 14 -19.25 16.02 1.26
N ASP A 15 -18.59 16.71 0.32
CA ASP A 15 -18.75 16.49 -1.12
C ASP A 15 -18.25 15.10 -1.53
N MET A 16 -17.09 14.69 -1.01
CA MET A 16 -16.52 13.36 -1.24
C MET A 16 -17.42 12.23 -0.73
N GLU A 17 -17.91 12.32 0.51
CA GLU A 17 -18.85 11.32 1.05
C GLU A 17 -20.12 11.23 0.20
N LYS A 18 -20.66 12.38 -0.25
CA LYS A 18 -21.84 12.43 -1.12
C LYS A 18 -21.58 11.73 -2.45
N LYS A 19 -20.51 12.07 -3.16
CA LYS A 19 -20.15 11.49 -4.46
C LYS A 19 -19.89 9.98 -4.39
N LEU A 20 -19.19 9.51 -3.36
CA LEU A 20 -18.99 8.07 -3.12
C LEU A 20 -20.31 7.34 -2.83
N ASN A 21 -21.19 7.94 -2.03
CA ASN A 21 -22.52 7.38 -1.75
C ASN A 21 -23.36 7.26 -3.04
N GLU A 22 -23.36 8.29 -3.89
CA GLU A 22 -24.06 8.29 -5.17
C GLU A 22 -23.52 7.21 -6.13
N PHE A 23 -22.19 7.15 -6.28
CA PHE A 23 -21.51 6.14 -7.09
C PHE A 23 -21.86 4.71 -6.63
N MET A 24 -21.73 4.43 -5.33
CA MET A 24 -21.99 3.12 -4.76
C MET A 24 -23.47 2.75 -4.84
N THR A 25 -24.38 3.70 -4.59
CA THR A 25 -25.84 3.46 -4.73
C THR A 25 -26.19 3.03 -6.15
N LYS A 26 -25.61 3.68 -7.18
CA LYS A 26 -25.79 3.29 -8.59
C LYS A 26 -25.21 1.91 -8.92
N LYS A 27 -24.15 1.48 -8.23
CA LYS A 27 -23.57 0.13 -8.40
C LYS A 27 -24.43 -0.94 -7.72
N PHE A 28 -24.89 -0.69 -6.50
CA PHE A 28 -25.71 -1.61 -5.72
C PHE A 28 -27.16 -1.71 -6.18
N SER A 29 -27.70 -0.72 -6.88
CA SER A 29 -29.06 -0.77 -7.44
C SER A 29 -29.28 -1.91 -8.44
N LYS A 30 -28.21 -2.60 -8.85
CA LYS A 30 -28.24 -3.78 -9.73
C LYS A 30 -28.24 -5.10 -8.96
N ILE A 31 -28.24 -5.07 -7.63
CA ILE A 31 -28.14 -6.23 -6.75
C ILE A 31 -29.40 -6.31 -5.90
N ASP A 32 -30.32 -7.20 -6.25
CA ASP A 32 -31.61 -7.34 -5.54
C ASP A 32 -31.57 -8.31 -4.35
N SER A 33 -30.45 -9.02 -4.16
CA SER A 33 -30.31 -10.07 -3.13
C SER A 33 -30.14 -9.55 -1.70
N ILE A 34 -30.02 -8.23 -1.48
CA ILE A 34 -29.78 -7.62 -0.18
C ILE A 34 -30.84 -6.55 0.08
N SER A 35 -31.39 -6.49 1.30
CA SER A 35 -32.38 -5.47 1.65
C SER A 35 -31.85 -4.05 1.44
N LYS A 36 -32.70 -3.14 0.94
CA LYS A 36 -32.32 -1.73 0.69
C LYS A 36 -31.77 -1.04 1.94
N THR A 37 -32.25 -1.40 3.12
CA THR A 37 -31.76 -0.89 4.41
C THR A 37 -30.32 -1.32 4.67
N ASN A 38 -30.00 -2.61 4.46
CA ASN A 38 -28.64 -3.12 4.65
C ASN A 38 -27.67 -2.55 3.62
N GLN A 39 -28.10 -2.41 2.36
CA GLN A 39 -27.31 -1.75 1.32
C GLN A 39 -26.94 -0.31 1.71
N ARG A 40 -27.94 0.50 2.11
CA ARG A 40 -27.71 1.89 2.52
C ARG A 40 -26.73 2.00 3.69
N LYS A 41 -26.87 1.13 4.71
CA LYS A 41 -25.97 1.11 5.86
C LYS A 41 -24.54 0.79 5.42
N TYR A 42 -24.36 -0.26 4.61
CA TYR A 42 -23.06 -0.67 4.10
C TYR A 42 -22.38 0.42 3.26
N ILE A 43 -23.12 1.02 2.31
CA ILE A 43 -22.64 2.11 1.47
C ILE A 43 -22.15 3.28 2.32
N LYS A 44 -22.96 3.73 3.29
CA LYS A 44 -22.58 4.84 4.17
C LYS A 44 -21.31 4.53 4.98
N THR A 45 -21.20 3.30 5.49
CA THR A 45 -20.02 2.87 6.25
C THR A 45 -18.75 2.89 5.39
N ILE A 46 -18.80 2.31 4.18
CA ILE A 46 -17.65 2.25 3.29
C ILE A 46 -17.24 3.64 2.78
N SER A 47 -18.20 4.46 2.35
CA SER A 47 -17.91 5.82 1.88
C SER A 47 -17.22 6.63 2.98
N ARG A 48 -17.75 6.58 4.21
CA ARG A 48 -17.15 7.26 5.35
C ARG A 48 -15.74 6.76 5.64
N LYS A 49 -15.54 5.44 5.73
CA LYS A 49 -14.21 4.83 5.98
C LYS A 49 -13.20 5.21 4.92
N THR A 50 -13.62 5.21 3.64
CA THR A 50 -12.77 5.61 2.50
C THR A 50 -12.33 7.07 2.65
N VAL A 51 -13.26 7.97 2.98
CA VAL A 51 -12.96 9.39 3.18
C VAL A 51 -12.08 9.62 4.40
N ASP A 52 -12.32 8.92 5.51
CA ASP A 52 -11.45 8.93 6.70
C ASP A 52 -10.00 8.53 6.34
N ASN A 53 -9.84 7.47 5.55
CA ASN A 53 -8.53 7.01 5.11
C ASN A 53 -7.85 8.01 4.17
N ILE A 54 -8.57 8.66 3.26
CA ILE A 54 -8.02 9.71 2.40
C ILE A 54 -7.58 10.91 3.23
N GLU A 55 -8.40 11.40 4.17
CA GLU A 55 -8.02 12.52 5.05
C GLU A 55 -6.76 12.21 5.85
N ARG A 56 -6.73 11.03 6.49
CA ARG A 56 -5.55 10.58 7.23
C ARG A 56 -4.33 10.51 6.32
N TRP A 57 -4.46 9.93 5.14
CA TRP A 57 -3.36 9.84 4.18
C TRP A 57 -2.85 11.21 3.73
N LEU A 58 -3.74 12.16 3.45
CA LEU A 58 -3.39 13.52 3.02
C LEU A 58 -2.82 14.39 4.15
N SER A 59 -3.07 14.04 5.41
CA SER A 59 -2.47 14.70 6.58
C SER A 59 -1.01 14.27 6.83
N LEU A 60 -0.60 13.13 6.30
CA LEU A 60 0.79 12.67 6.38
C LEU A 60 1.69 13.52 5.47
N LYS A 61 2.98 13.57 5.84
CA LYS A 61 4.03 14.11 4.96
C LYS A 61 4.38 13.09 3.88
N ILE A 62 3.57 13.06 2.82
CA ILE A 62 3.74 12.20 1.65
C ILE A 62 4.38 12.95 0.47
N PRO A 63 5.01 12.22 -0.47
CA PRO A 63 5.47 12.77 -1.75
C PRO A 63 4.35 13.52 -2.49
N THR A 64 4.73 14.59 -3.18
CA THR A 64 3.79 15.46 -3.91
C THR A 64 3.09 14.69 -5.04
N GLU A 65 3.77 13.75 -5.67
CA GLU A 65 3.25 12.89 -6.74
C GLU A 65 2.08 12.04 -6.25
N LEU A 66 2.19 11.44 -5.05
CA LEU A 66 1.09 10.67 -4.45
C LEU A 66 -0.09 11.57 -4.14
N ARG A 67 0.16 12.75 -3.56
CA ARG A 67 -0.88 13.74 -3.27
C ARG A 67 -1.61 14.17 -4.54
N ASN A 68 -0.87 14.48 -5.61
CA ASN A 68 -1.42 14.89 -6.89
C ASN A 68 -2.25 13.78 -7.54
N SER A 69 -1.79 12.54 -7.46
CA SER A 69 -2.54 11.39 -8.01
C SER A 69 -3.93 11.27 -7.39
N ILE A 70 -4.07 11.48 -6.07
CA ILE A 70 -5.36 11.41 -5.37
C ILE A 70 -6.29 12.51 -5.90
N PHE A 71 -5.79 13.74 -6.03
CA PHE A 71 -6.58 14.86 -6.52
C PHE A 71 -7.00 14.70 -7.98
N GLU A 72 -6.12 14.19 -8.84
CA GLU A 72 -6.47 13.89 -10.23
C GLU A 72 -7.56 12.80 -10.33
N TYR A 73 -7.47 11.74 -9.53
CA TYR A 73 -8.49 10.69 -9.51
C TYR A 73 -9.84 11.20 -8.97
N ILE A 74 -9.83 12.09 -7.97
CA ILE A 74 -11.04 12.74 -7.46
C ILE A 74 -11.66 13.62 -8.54
N LYS A 75 -10.84 14.45 -9.19
CA LYS A 75 -11.28 15.37 -10.26
C LYS A 75 -11.89 14.62 -11.45
N ASN A 76 -11.31 13.48 -11.81
CA ASN A 76 -11.75 12.64 -12.92
C ASN A 76 -12.84 11.61 -12.52
N GLU A 77 -13.35 11.68 -11.28
CA GLU A 77 -14.40 10.81 -10.77
C GLU A 77 -14.08 9.30 -10.86
N ASN A 78 -12.80 8.94 -10.68
CA ASN A 78 -12.31 7.56 -10.63
C ASN A 78 -12.67 6.86 -9.30
N TRP A 79 -13.95 6.86 -8.95
CA TRP A 79 -14.45 6.41 -7.65
C TRP A 79 -14.15 4.95 -7.35
N HIS A 80 -14.09 4.10 -8.38
CA HIS A 80 -13.75 2.70 -8.18
C HIS A 80 -12.31 2.53 -7.69
N GLU A 81 -11.34 3.13 -8.38
CA GLU A 81 -9.94 3.06 -7.99
C GLU A 81 -9.69 3.75 -6.65
N ILE A 82 -10.39 4.85 -6.36
CA ILE A 82 -10.36 5.50 -5.04
C ILE A 82 -10.84 4.54 -3.95
N LEU A 83 -11.98 3.88 -4.15
CA LEU A 83 -12.51 2.90 -3.19
C LEU A 83 -11.54 1.74 -2.99
N GLU A 84 -11.04 1.14 -4.08
CA GLU A 84 -10.07 0.04 -3.98
C GLU A 84 -8.75 0.46 -3.30
N SER A 85 -8.36 1.74 -3.39
CA SER A 85 -7.13 2.25 -2.77
C SER A 85 -7.27 2.63 -1.29
N PHE A 86 -8.48 2.98 -0.84
CA PHE A 86 -8.69 3.61 0.47
C PHE A 86 -9.80 3.00 1.32
N ASN A 87 -10.57 2.01 0.83
CA ASN A 87 -11.65 1.40 1.61
C ASN A 87 -11.12 0.56 2.80
N ASP A 88 -9.85 0.17 2.78
CA ASP A 88 -9.24 -0.57 3.88
C ASP A 88 -7.79 -0.17 4.18
N GLU A 89 -7.24 -0.76 5.23
CA GLU A 89 -5.82 -0.75 5.53
C GLU A 89 -5.23 -2.12 5.20
N ILE A 90 -3.96 -2.16 4.81
CA ILE A 90 -3.26 -3.45 4.69
C ILE A 90 -3.25 -4.14 6.06
N SER A 91 -3.83 -5.33 6.13
CA SER A 91 -3.83 -6.18 7.33
C SER A 91 -2.96 -7.42 7.15
N TYR A 92 -2.50 -7.98 8.27
CA TYR A 92 -1.82 -9.27 8.32
C TYR A 92 -2.85 -10.40 8.19
N ASP A 93 -2.69 -11.30 7.20
CA ASP A 93 -3.49 -12.52 7.11
C ASP A 93 -2.69 -13.76 7.57
N THR A 94 -3.31 -14.93 7.55
CA THR A 94 -2.71 -16.20 8.01
C THR A 94 -1.47 -16.63 7.21
N SER A 95 -1.18 -15.94 6.10
CA SER A 95 -0.20 -16.28 5.10
C SER A 95 0.66 -15.10 4.65
N HIS A 96 0.91 -14.11 5.53
CA HIS A 96 1.77 -12.91 5.37
C HIS A 96 0.99 -11.61 5.05
N ILE A 97 1.73 -10.54 4.76
CA ILE A 97 1.18 -9.25 4.35
C ILE A 97 1.27 -9.16 2.83
N ARG A 98 0.13 -9.13 2.13
CA ARG A 98 0.07 -8.97 0.68
C ARG A 98 -1.00 -7.96 0.30
N ALA A 99 -0.69 -7.08 -0.64
CA ALA A 99 -1.69 -6.16 -1.19
C ALA A 99 -1.39 -5.80 -2.65
N LYS A 100 -2.39 -5.28 -3.35
CA LYS A 100 -2.23 -4.78 -4.72
C LYS A 100 -1.41 -3.48 -4.69
N MET A 101 -0.46 -3.33 -5.60
CA MET A 101 0.27 -2.07 -5.82
C MET A 101 -0.52 -1.09 -6.70
N THR A 102 -1.47 -1.58 -7.51
CA THR A 102 -2.35 -0.78 -8.36
C THR A 102 -3.82 -1.21 -8.22
N SER A 103 -4.71 -0.22 -8.18
CA SER A 103 -6.16 -0.39 -8.12
C SER A 103 -6.86 -0.40 -9.49
N SER A 104 -6.09 -0.31 -10.59
CA SER A 104 -6.64 -0.30 -11.95
C SER A 104 -7.45 -1.56 -12.28
N LEU A 105 -8.55 -1.37 -13.01
CA LEU A 105 -9.50 -2.42 -13.37
C LEU A 105 -9.16 -3.21 -14.64
N SER A 106 -8.63 -2.54 -15.67
CA SER A 106 -8.39 -3.17 -16.96
C SER A 106 -6.96 -3.69 -17.06
N SER A 107 -6.76 -4.84 -17.72
CA SER A 107 -5.43 -5.42 -17.92
C SER A 107 -4.45 -4.44 -18.58
N ARG A 108 -4.95 -3.58 -19.47
CA ARG A 108 -4.16 -2.53 -20.13
C ARG A 108 -3.68 -1.46 -19.13
N HIS A 109 -4.59 -0.94 -18.29
CA HIS A 109 -4.22 0.08 -17.30
C HIS A 109 -3.33 -0.50 -16.20
N ILE A 110 -3.59 -1.74 -15.78
CA ILE A 110 -2.74 -2.48 -14.85
C ILE A 110 -1.30 -2.57 -15.36
N LEU A 111 -1.12 -2.96 -16.63
CA LEU A 111 0.20 -3.05 -17.24
C LEU A 111 0.89 -1.69 -17.33
N SER A 112 0.15 -0.64 -17.71
CA SER A 112 0.65 0.74 -17.73
C SER A 112 1.11 1.19 -16.36
N ASP A 113 0.32 0.95 -15.30
CA ASP A 113 0.67 1.36 -13.94
C ASP A 113 1.90 0.60 -13.43
N LEU A 114 1.98 -0.70 -13.68
CA LEU A 114 3.14 -1.51 -13.32
C LEU A 114 4.41 -1.06 -14.06
N GLN A 115 4.28 -0.66 -15.32
CA GLN A 115 5.40 -0.08 -16.07
C GLN A 115 5.88 1.22 -15.42
N LYS A 116 4.96 2.14 -15.08
CA LYS A 116 5.32 3.39 -14.38
C LYS A 116 6.00 3.12 -13.03
N LEU A 117 5.45 2.19 -12.23
CA LEU A 117 6.01 1.78 -10.94
C LEU A 117 7.39 1.11 -11.06
N SER A 118 7.66 0.44 -12.18
CA SER A 118 8.99 -0.16 -12.43
C SER A 118 10.09 0.88 -12.65
N THR A 119 9.71 2.10 -13.07
CA THR A 119 10.65 3.18 -13.40
C THR A 119 10.69 4.32 -12.39
N SER A 120 9.71 4.39 -11.48
CA SER A 120 9.61 5.44 -10.47
C SER A 120 9.08 4.89 -9.15
N SER A 121 9.62 5.39 -8.04
CA SER A 121 9.09 5.11 -6.70
C SER A 121 7.68 5.67 -6.55
N PHE A 122 7.45 6.91 -7.00
CA PHE A 122 6.18 7.62 -6.88
C PHE A 122 5.76 8.16 -8.26
N PRO A 123 5.23 7.30 -9.14
CA PRO A 123 4.82 7.74 -10.47
C PRO A 123 3.58 8.64 -10.40
N ASN A 124 3.55 9.65 -11.26
CA ASN A 124 2.33 10.41 -11.50
C ASN A 124 1.25 9.50 -12.14
N ASN A 125 -0.01 9.83 -11.88
CA ASN A 125 -1.17 9.13 -12.46
C ASN A 125 -1.19 7.63 -12.17
N VAL A 126 -0.78 7.24 -10.96
CA VAL A 126 -1.05 5.93 -10.34
C VAL A 126 -1.49 6.20 -8.93
N ILE A 127 -2.75 5.91 -8.61
CA ILE A 127 -3.27 6.10 -7.25
C ILE A 127 -2.71 5.03 -6.31
N GLN A 128 -2.20 5.47 -5.17
CA GLN A 128 -1.77 4.61 -4.07
C GLN A 128 -2.35 5.14 -2.76
N GLY A 129 -2.91 4.23 -1.97
CA GLY A 129 -3.58 4.55 -0.71
C GLY A 129 -3.34 3.50 0.37
N THR A 130 -4.14 3.59 1.44
CA THR A 130 -4.02 2.77 2.65
C THR A 130 -4.21 1.27 2.39
N SER A 131 -4.94 0.90 1.34
CA SER A 131 -5.19 -0.49 0.95
C SER A 131 -4.18 -1.05 -0.05
N THR A 132 -3.28 -0.21 -0.56
CA THR A 132 -2.33 -0.59 -1.62
C THR A 132 -0.95 -0.85 -1.06
N PHE A 133 -0.24 -1.88 -1.56
CA PHE A 133 1.16 -2.09 -1.20
C PHE A 133 2.02 -1.00 -1.85
N ASN A 134 2.52 -0.07 -1.04
CA ASN A 134 3.39 1.02 -1.46
C ASN A 134 4.45 1.30 -0.39
N GLN A 135 5.35 2.25 -0.66
CA GLN A 135 6.45 2.59 0.23
C GLN A 135 5.96 3.10 1.59
N ILE A 136 4.85 3.85 1.64
CA ILE A 136 4.33 4.43 2.88
C ILE A 136 3.71 3.34 3.77
N THR A 137 2.90 2.45 3.19
CA THR A 137 2.34 1.31 3.94
C THR A 137 3.44 0.35 4.39
N LEU A 138 4.41 0.07 3.51
CA LEU A 138 5.59 -0.76 3.81
C LEU A 138 6.40 -0.19 4.97
N LEU A 139 6.65 1.11 4.99
CA LEU A 139 7.37 1.77 6.08
C LEU A 139 6.63 1.60 7.41
N GLY A 140 5.30 1.77 7.44
CA GLY A 140 4.50 1.54 8.64
C GLY A 140 4.65 0.11 9.18
N ILE A 141 4.57 -0.88 8.28
CA ILE A 141 4.77 -2.30 8.60
C ILE A 141 6.20 -2.54 9.13
N ALA A 142 7.20 -2.08 8.39
CA ALA A 142 8.60 -2.31 8.71
C ALA A 142 9.02 -1.65 10.04
N VAL A 143 8.47 -0.47 10.37
CA VAL A 143 8.64 0.16 11.69
C VAL A 143 8.08 -0.73 12.81
N GLY A 144 6.91 -1.33 12.59
CA GLY A 144 6.32 -2.29 13.52
C GLY A 144 7.24 -3.49 13.77
N ILE A 145 7.76 -4.09 12.70
CA ILE A 145 8.68 -5.24 12.77
C ILE A 145 10.00 -4.84 13.44
N ALA A 146 10.59 -3.70 13.08
CA ALA A 146 11.84 -3.22 13.64
C ALA A 146 11.72 -2.93 15.15
N ASN A 147 10.60 -2.33 15.59
CA ASN A 147 10.31 -2.13 17.01
C ASN A 147 10.19 -3.45 17.78
N HIS A 148 9.51 -4.45 17.19
CA HIS A 148 9.42 -5.77 17.78
C HIS A 148 10.80 -6.44 17.88
N ALA A 149 11.56 -6.48 16.78
CA ALA A 149 12.90 -7.05 16.73
C ALA A 149 13.84 -6.43 17.78
N LYS A 150 13.74 -5.10 17.98
CA LYS A 150 14.54 -4.37 18.98
C LYS A 150 14.19 -4.79 20.41
N LYS A 151 12.89 -4.95 20.71
CA LYS A 151 12.41 -5.44 22.01
C LYS A 151 12.81 -6.90 22.25
N SER A 152 12.84 -7.71 21.21
CA SER A 152 13.26 -9.12 21.25
C SER A 152 14.79 -9.30 21.31
N GLY A 153 15.56 -8.22 21.31
CA GLY A 153 17.02 -8.27 21.40
C GLY A 153 17.72 -8.71 20.11
N TYR A 154 17.00 -8.77 18.99
CA TYR A 154 17.56 -9.17 17.69
C TYR A 154 18.67 -8.21 17.26
N LYS A 155 19.64 -8.74 16.51
CA LYS A 155 20.83 -8.02 16.06
C LYS A 155 21.06 -8.14 14.56
N ILE A 156 20.85 -9.32 13.99
CA ILE A 156 21.20 -9.61 12.60
C ILE A 156 19.95 -9.94 11.81
N ILE A 157 19.77 -9.24 10.69
CA ILE A 157 18.59 -9.35 9.83
C ILE A 157 19.05 -9.71 8.42
N VAL A 158 18.32 -10.58 7.74
CA VAL A 158 18.55 -10.92 6.33
C VAL A 158 17.30 -10.59 5.52
N ILE A 159 17.49 -9.87 4.41
CA ILE A 159 16.39 -9.39 3.56
C ILE A 159 16.58 -9.92 2.15
N GLY A 160 15.55 -10.61 1.65
CA GLY A 160 15.47 -11.18 0.31
C GLY A 160 14.30 -10.61 -0.48
N PHE A 161 14.33 -10.77 -1.80
CA PHE A 161 13.26 -10.30 -2.68
C PHE A 161 13.16 -11.11 -3.97
N ASP A 162 11.95 -11.16 -4.54
CA ASP A 162 11.65 -11.81 -5.82
C ASP A 162 11.63 -10.82 -7.01
N ASN A 163 11.20 -11.31 -8.18
CA ASN A 163 11.22 -10.54 -9.43
C ASN A 163 10.01 -9.61 -9.63
N ARG A 164 9.17 -9.38 -8.61
CA ARG A 164 8.00 -8.52 -8.76
C ARG A 164 8.41 -7.06 -8.88
N VAL A 165 7.51 -6.27 -9.48
CA VAL A 165 7.68 -4.83 -9.61
C VAL A 165 7.96 -4.23 -8.23
N GLN A 166 8.98 -3.38 -8.16
CA GLN A 166 9.44 -2.72 -6.94
C GLN A 166 9.94 -3.63 -5.79
N SER A 167 9.97 -4.96 -5.92
CA SER A 167 10.47 -5.85 -4.85
C SER A 167 11.87 -5.48 -4.37
N LYS A 168 12.79 -5.18 -5.29
CA LYS A 168 14.14 -4.70 -4.96
C LYS A 168 14.11 -3.36 -4.22
N LEU A 169 13.31 -2.40 -4.69
CA LEU A 169 13.15 -1.09 -4.05
C LEU A 169 12.61 -1.23 -2.62
N PHE A 170 11.59 -2.07 -2.43
CA PHE A 170 11.01 -2.36 -1.13
C PHE A 170 12.01 -3.04 -0.19
N ALA A 171 12.82 -3.99 -0.69
CA ALA A 171 13.88 -4.60 0.10
C ALA A 171 14.97 -3.59 0.51
N THR A 172 15.29 -2.61 -0.35
CA THR A 172 16.22 -1.53 0.00
C THR A 172 15.64 -0.61 1.08
N ILE A 173 14.38 -0.16 0.95
CA ILE A 173 13.69 0.66 1.97
C ILE A 173 13.63 -0.10 3.32
N VAL A 174 13.18 -1.37 3.23
CA VAL A 174 13.56 -2.51 4.07
C VAL A 174 14.81 -2.30 4.92
N SER A 175 15.92 -2.49 4.23
CA SER A 175 17.27 -2.49 4.75
C SER A 175 17.65 -1.17 5.41
N ASP A 176 17.39 -0.05 4.74
CA ASP A 176 17.77 1.28 5.22
C ASP A 176 17.09 1.61 6.55
N LEU A 177 15.81 1.25 6.68
CA LEU A 177 15.08 1.41 7.93
C LEU A 177 15.73 0.57 9.05
N PHE A 178 16.00 -0.71 8.81
CA PHE A 178 16.59 -1.58 9.83
C PHE A 178 18.02 -1.16 10.21
N LEU A 179 18.82 -0.68 9.25
CA LEU A 179 20.13 -0.08 9.54
C LEU A 179 19.99 1.14 10.46
N SER A 180 19.01 2.01 10.19
CA SER A 180 18.75 3.19 11.05
C SER A 180 18.28 2.82 12.47
N TYR A 181 17.73 1.62 12.67
CA TYR A 181 17.36 1.08 13.98
C TYR A 181 18.53 0.42 14.73
N GLY A 182 19.70 0.30 14.09
CA GLY A 182 20.92 -0.26 14.68
C GLY A 182 21.09 -1.76 14.47
N PHE A 183 20.37 -2.37 13.54
CA PHE A 183 20.56 -3.79 13.19
C PHE A 183 21.73 -3.97 12.21
N LYS A 184 22.39 -5.12 12.28
CA LYS A 184 23.26 -5.60 11.20
C LYS A 184 22.39 -6.21 10.12
N THR A 185 22.19 -5.47 9.03
CA THR A 185 21.30 -5.88 7.94
C THR A 185 22.08 -6.42 6.75
N ASN A 186 21.76 -7.64 6.32
CA ASN A 186 22.28 -8.23 5.09
C ASN A 186 21.15 -8.29 4.07
N ILE A 187 21.37 -7.75 2.88
CA ILE A 187 20.42 -7.79 1.77
C ILE A 187 21.01 -8.61 0.62
N PHE A 188 20.18 -9.40 -0.05
CA PHE A 188 20.61 -10.09 -1.27
C PHE A 188 20.90 -9.10 -2.40
N ASN A 189 21.99 -9.29 -3.14
CA ASN A 189 22.34 -8.44 -4.28
C ASN A 189 21.43 -8.69 -5.50
N ASN A 190 20.95 -9.92 -5.64
CA ASN A 190 20.12 -10.41 -6.74
C ASN A 190 18.83 -11.05 -6.20
N LEU A 191 17.96 -11.47 -7.12
CA LEU A 191 16.78 -12.25 -6.79
C LEU A 191 17.15 -13.45 -5.93
N CYS A 192 16.35 -13.73 -4.90
CA CYS A 192 16.52 -14.93 -4.08
C CYS A 192 15.20 -15.69 -3.96
N SER A 193 15.29 -16.99 -3.72
CA SER A 193 14.12 -17.79 -3.38
C SER A 193 13.87 -17.80 -1.86
N THR A 194 12.62 -18.07 -1.43
CA THR A 194 12.32 -18.19 0.00
C THR A 194 13.17 -19.27 0.72
N PRO A 195 13.43 -20.47 0.12
CA PRO A 195 14.33 -21.45 0.71
C PRO A 195 15.78 -20.95 0.87
N GLU A 196 16.26 -20.17 -0.09
CA GLU A 196 17.61 -19.57 -0.05
C GLU A 196 17.73 -18.51 1.06
N LEU A 197 16.70 -17.68 1.24
CA LEU A 197 16.61 -16.77 2.39
C LEU A 197 16.63 -17.55 3.71
N ALA A 198 15.80 -18.59 3.84
CA ALA A 198 15.71 -19.41 5.05
C ALA A 198 17.05 -20.11 5.38
N PHE A 199 17.74 -20.61 4.36
CA PHE A 199 19.09 -21.15 4.50
C PHE A 199 20.08 -20.07 4.99
N SER A 200 20.00 -18.87 4.43
CA SER A 200 20.89 -17.76 4.77
C SER A 200 20.70 -17.26 6.20
N VAL A 201 19.47 -17.26 6.70
CA VAL A 201 19.19 -16.96 8.12
C VAL A 201 19.98 -17.88 9.04
N LYS A 202 19.95 -19.20 8.80
CA LYS A 202 20.73 -20.17 9.57
C LYS A 202 22.23 -19.99 9.34
N LYS A 203 22.66 -19.82 8.09
CA LYS A 203 24.08 -19.74 7.73
C LYS A 203 24.77 -18.51 8.31
N LEU A 204 24.07 -17.39 8.40
CA LEU A 204 24.58 -16.12 8.91
C LEU A 204 24.30 -15.91 10.40
N ASN A 205 23.72 -16.90 11.08
CA ASN A 205 23.22 -16.79 12.46
C ASN A 205 22.36 -15.53 12.65
N ALA A 206 21.45 -15.28 11.70
CA ALA A 206 20.54 -14.15 11.76
C ALA A 206 19.32 -14.45 12.61
N ASP A 207 18.77 -13.41 13.25
CA ASP A 207 17.61 -13.51 14.12
C ASP A 207 16.29 -13.40 13.36
N LEU A 208 16.31 -12.74 12.20
CA LEU A 208 15.12 -12.50 11.37
C LEU A 208 15.45 -12.57 9.88
N GLY A 209 14.58 -13.23 9.12
CA GLY A 209 14.53 -13.18 7.66
C GLY A 209 13.28 -12.43 7.19
N ILE A 210 13.44 -11.49 6.26
CA ILE A 210 12.33 -10.75 5.63
C ILE A 210 12.35 -11.06 4.13
N MET A 211 11.28 -11.64 3.61
CA MET A 211 11.11 -11.90 2.18
C MET A 211 10.09 -10.93 1.58
N ILE A 212 10.50 -10.17 0.57
CA ILE A 212 9.60 -9.35 -0.23
C ILE A 212 9.08 -10.19 -1.40
N THR A 213 7.85 -10.70 -1.28
CA THR A 213 7.19 -11.54 -2.29
C THR A 213 5.69 -11.67 -2.04
N ALA A 214 4.92 -11.73 -3.12
CA ALA A 214 3.53 -12.20 -3.09
C ALA A 214 3.36 -13.64 -3.64
N SER A 215 4.42 -14.45 -3.66
CA SER A 215 4.37 -15.87 -4.04
C SER A 215 3.68 -16.11 -5.40
N HIS A 216 2.49 -16.72 -5.41
CA HIS A 216 1.72 -17.06 -6.61
C HIS A 216 0.65 -16.02 -6.97
N ASN A 217 0.53 -14.93 -6.19
CA ASN A 217 -0.43 -13.88 -6.49
C ASN A 217 -0.11 -13.23 -7.86
N ASP A 218 -1.13 -12.63 -8.48
CA ASP A 218 -0.98 -11.89 -9.73
C ASP A 218 0.12 -10.80 -9.63
N LYS A 219 0.67 -10.38 -10.78
CA LYS A 219 1.78 -9.41 -10.88
C LYS A 219 1.51 -8.05 -10.20
N ARG A 220 0.24 -7.73 -9.95
CA ARG A 220 -0.16 -6.52 -9.22
C ARG A 220 0.14 -6.58 -7.74
N PHE A 221 0.39 -7.76 -7.17
CA PHE A 221 0.61 -7.91 -5.73
C PHE A 221 2.08 -7.87 -5.38
N ASN A 222 2.36 -7.32 -4.19
CA ASN A 222 3.56 -7.56 -3.42
C ASN A 222 3.16 -7.96 -2.00
#